data_AF-A0A4Z1IQQ1-F1
#
_entry.id   AF-A0A4Z1IQQ1-F1
#
_cell.length_a   1.000
_cell.length_b   1.000
_cell.length_c   1.000
_cell.angle_alpha   90.00
_cell.angle_beta   90.00
_cell.angle_gamma   90.00
#
_symmetry.space_group_name_H-M   'P 1'
#
loop_
_entity.id
_entity.type
_entity.pdbx_description
1 polymer ?
#
loop_
_entity_poly.entity_id
_entity_poly.type
_entity_poly.pdbx_seq_one_letter_code
_entity_poly.pdbx_strand_id
1 'polypeptide(L)'
;MSPSTEDSTSESLSSSPTHPTHPSIKALQASLQGEIVFKPENDELTEDYKTAIDRYNKAFIKKSSLIIFCHSENDIIASLSYIQKHNLDFTIAGGRHSYYGASSCEGVIIGPDE
;
A
#
# COMPACT_ATOMS: atom_id res chain seq x y z
N MET A 1 -32.26 42.49 11.51
CA MET A 1 -31.88 41.34 12.36
C MET A 1 -32.26 40.08 11.61
N SER A 2 -31.25 39.30 11.23
CA SER A 2 -31.37 37.97 10.63
C SER A 2 -32.08 36.98 11.58
N PRO A 3 -32.45 35.78 11.09
CA PRO A 3 -31.48 34.69 11.14
C PRO A 3 -31.43 33.84 9.87
N SER A 4 -30.21 33.51 9.47
CA SER A 4 -29.85 32.51 8.47
C SER A 4 -30.23 31.12 9.00
N THR A 5 -30.91 30.31 8.19
CA THR A 5 -31.02 28.86 8.44
C THR A 5 -30.00 28.19 7.54
N GLU A 6 -29.00 27.58 8.15
CA GLU A 6 -27.91 26.85 7.51
C GLU A 6 -28.49 25.60 6.85
N ASP A 7 -28.32 25.48 5.54
CA ASP A 7 -28.63 24.28 4.79
C ASP A 7 -27.57 23.23 5.11
N SER A 8 -28.00 22.21 5.81
CA SER A 8 -27.18 21.11 6.30
C SER A 8 -26.86 20.19 5.11
N THR A 9 -25.81 20.52 4.35
CA THR A 9 -25.24 19.62 3.35
C THR A 9 -24.76 18.34 4.03
N SER A 10 -25.60 17.32 3.96
CA SER A 10 -25.25 15.96 4.33
C SER A 10 -24.30 15.43 3.26
N GLU A 11 -22.99 15.50 3.50
CA GLU A 11 -22.00 14.78 2.69
C GLU A 11 -22.24 13.28 2.87
N SER A 12 -22.91 12.70 1.87
CA SER A 12 -23.08 11.26 1.74
C SER A 12 -21.71 10.61 1.56
N LEU A 13 -21.27 9.85 2.58
CA LEU A 13 -20.16 8.90 2.51
C LEU A 13 -20.51 7.78 1.52
N SER A 14 -20.30 8.03 0.24
CA SER A 14 -20.33 7.01 -0.80
C SER A 14 -19.08 6.14 -0.65
N SER A 15 -19.20 5.06 0.11
CA SER A 15 -18.18 4.05 0.40
C SER A 15 -17.89 3.14 -0.81
N SER A 16 -17.62 3.74 -1.97
CA SER A 16 -17.15 2.98 -3.14
C SER A 16 -15.63 2.78 -3.03
N PRO A 17 -15.11 1.57 -3.31
CA PRO A 17 -13.66 1.33 -3.35
C PRO A 17 -13.03 2.32 -4.33
N THR A 18 -12.27 3.29 -3.82
CA THR A 18 -11.61 4.26 -4.69
C THR A 18 -10.33 3.61 -5.18
N HIS A 19 -10.33 3.15 -6.42
CA HIS A 19 -9.14 2.59 -7.04
C HIS A 19 -7.94 3.57 -6.91
N PRO A 20 -6.76 3.11 -6.48
CA PRO A 20 -5.55 3.91 -6.43
C PRO A 20 -5.32 4.66 -7.73
N THR A 21 -5.35 5.99 -7.68
CA THR A 21 -5.02 6.84 -8.85
C THR A 21 -3.56 7.25 -8.79
N HIS A 22 -2.97 7.51 -9.96
CA HIS A 22 -1.57 7.96 -10.07
C HIS A 22 -1.23 9.18 -9.17
N PRO A 23 -2.10 10.20 -9.01
CA PRO A 23 -1.86 11.29 -8.06
C PRO A 23 -1.84 10.85 -6.59
N SER A 24 -2.70 9.91 -6.19
CA SER A 24 -2.77 9.41 -4.81
C SER A 24 -1.51 8.65 -4.39
N ILE A 25 -0.96 7.87 -5.33
CA ILE A 25 0.29 7.13 -5.15
C ILE A 25 1.47 8.09 -5.03
N LYS A 26 1.52 9.12 -5.87
CA LYS A 26 2.57 10.15 -5.80
C LYS A 26 2.54 10.92 -4.48
N ALA A 27 1.35 11.20 -3.96
CA ALA A 27 1.20 11.82 -2.65
C ALA A 27 1.69 10.91 -1.52
N LEU A 28 1.39 9.60 -1.58
CA LEU A 28 1.94 8.62 -0.65
C LEU A 28 3.48 8.62 -0.73
N GLN A 29 4.05 8.48 -1.92
CA GLN A 29 5.51 8.47 -2.11
C GLN A 29 6.19 9.72 -1.55
N ALA A 30 5.58 10.90 -1.71
CA ALA A 30 6.11 12.15 -1.16
C ALA A 30 6.04 12.24 0.38
N SER A 31 5.21 11.42 1.02
CA SER A 31 5.03 11.39 2.48
C SER A 31 5.91 10.37 3.19
N LEU A 32 6.53 9.44 2.45
CA LEU A 32 7.37 8.38 3.01
C LEU A 32 8.84 8.80 3.02
N GLN A 33 9.56 8.36 4.06
CA GLN A 33 11.02 8.41 4.12
C GLN A 33 11.67 7.18 3.49
N GLY A 34 10.95 6.06 3.49
CA GLY A 34 11.36 4.84 2.83
C GLY A 34 11.00 4.80 1.34
N GLU A 35 10.96 3.59 0.79
CA GLU A 35 10.84 3.34 -0.64
C GLU A 35 9.52 2.66 -1.01
N ILE A 36 9.06 2.91 -2.23
CA ILE A 36 7.94 2.20 -2.83
C ILE A 36 8.43 1.50 -4.09
N VAL A 37 8.23 0.18 -4.17
CA VAL A 37 8.47 -0.61 -5.36
C VAL A 37 7.13 -1.02 -5.98
N PHE A 38 6.99 -0.77 -7.27
CA PHE A 38 5.79 -1.09 -8.03
C PHE A 38 5.99 -2.37 -8.83
N LYS A 39 4.89 -3.12 -9.00
CA LYS A 39 4.86 -4.12 -10.05
C LYS A 39 4.97 -3.43 -11.41
N PRO A 40 5.94 -3.79 -12.25
CA PRO A 40 6.06 -3.18 -13.57
C PRO A 40 4.88 -3.60 -14.47
N GLU A 41 4.49 -2.72 -15.39
CA GLU A 41 3.35 -2.95 -16.30
C GLU A 41 3.68 -3.92 -17.44
N ASN A 42 4.96 -4.03 -17.80
CA ASN A 42 5.44 -4.98 -18.81
C ASN A 42 5.64 -6.37 -18.23
N ASP A 43 5.73 -7.37 -19.10
CA ASP A 43 5.95 -8.77 -18.69
C ASP A 43 7.36 -9.00 -18.10
N GLU A 44 8.28 -8.06 -18.28
CA GLU A 44 9.64 -8.11 -17.75
C GLU A 44 9.74 -7.53 -16.34
N LEU A 45 9.80 -8.42 -15.34
CA LEU A 45 10.02 -8.02 -13.95
C LEU A 45 11.47 -7.51 -13.75
N THR A 46 11.61 -6.33 -13.13
CA THR A 46 12.92 -5.79 -12.72
C THR A 46 13.53 -6.63 -11.59
N GLU A 47 14.86 -6.63 -11.48
CA GLU A 47 15.55 -7.35 -10.40
C GLU A 47 15.20 -6.78 -9.02
N ASP A 48 15.02 -5.46 -8.92
CA ASP A 48 14.60 -4.81 -7.67
C ASP A 48 13.21 -5.30 -7.24
N TYR A 49 12.26 -5.42 -8.17
CA TYR A 49 10.93 -5.96 -7.88
C TYR A 49 11.00 -7.43 -7.48
N LYS A 50 11.76 -8.25 -8.22
CA LYS A 50 11.93 -9.68 -7.89
C LYS A 50 12.51 -9.86 -6.49
N THR A 51 13.48 -9.03 -6.13
CA THR A 51 14.10 -9.02 -4.79
C THR A 51 13.10 -8.60 -3.72
N ALA A 52 12.30 -7.55 -3.96
CA ALA A 52 11.30 -7.06 -3.03
C ALA A 52 10.19 -8.08 -2.72
N ILE A 53 9.76 -8.86 -3.73
CA ILE A 53 8.76 -9.93 -3.53
C ILE A 53 9.37 -11.26 -3.10
N ASP A 54 10.70 -11.39 -3.03
CA ASP A 54 11.35 -12.64 -2.72
C ASP A 54 11.01 -13.11 -1.30
N ARG A 55 10.88 -14.43 -1.14
CA ARG A 55 10.49 -15.04 0.14
C ARG A 55 11.40 -16.21 0.47
N TYR A 56 11.47 -16.54 1.76
CA TYR A 56 12.15 -17.75 2.20
C TYR A 56 11.57 -18.99 1.51
N ASN A 57 10.25 -19.15 1.55
CA ASN A 57 9.57 -20.20 0.79
C ASN A 57 9.20 -19.71 -0.60
N LYS A 58 9.97 -20.15 -1.61
CA LYS A 58 9.79 -19.77 -3.02
C LYS A 58 8.42 -20.18 -3.60
N ALA A 59 7.75 -21.17 -3.02
CA ALA A 59 6.42 -21.59 -3.44
C ALA A 59 5.32 -20.55 -3.13
N PHE A 60 5.60 -19.60 -2.23
CA PHE A 60 4.63 -18.59 -1.79
C PHE A 60 5.00 -17.17 -2.21
N ILE A 61 5.74 -17.02 -3.31
CA ILE A 61 5.98 -15.71 -3.92
C ILE A 61 4.73 -15.30 -4.72
N LYS A 62 4.05 -14.23 -4.29
CA LYS A 62 2.93 -13.60 -5.00
C LYS A 62 3.36 -12.25 -5.58
N LYS A 63 2.83 -11.92 -6.75
CA LYS A 63 3.15 -10.70 -7.50
C LYS A 63 2.36 -9.50 -6.95
N SER A 64 2.79 -8.99 -5.79
CA SER A 64 2.20 -7.81 -5.15
C SER A 64 2.19 -6.62 -6.09
N SER A 65 1.07 -5.88 -6.13
CA SER A 65 0.94 -4.65 -6.90
C SER A 65 1.83 -3.53 -6.36
N LEU A 66 1.98 -3.47 -5.03
CA LEU A 66 2.74 -2.45 -4.33
C LEU A 66 3.56 -3.08 -3.20
N ILE A 67 4.80 -2.63 -3.04
CA ILE A 67 5.65 -2.96 -1.89
C ILE A 67 6.11 -1.64 -1.30
N ILE A 68 5.92 -1.48 0.02
CA ILE A 68 6.33 -0.29 0.75
C ILE A 68 7.37 -0.71 1.81
N PHE A 69 8.55 -0.14 1.65
CA PHE A 69 9.67 -0.26 2.56
C PHE A 69 9.64 0.89 3.54
N CYS A 70 9.34 0.61 4.82
CA CYS A 70 9.22 1.62 5.86
C CYS A 70 10.55 1.81 6.60
N HIS A 71 10.99 3.06 6.75
CA HIS A 71 12.17 3.45 7.54
C HIS A 71 11.80 4.22 8.81
N SER A 72 10.53 4.58 8.98
CA SER A 72 10.04 5.27 10.16
C SER A 72 8.64 4.80 10.58
N GLU A 73 8.25 5.10 11.81
CA GLU A 73 6.86 4.88 12.28
C GLU A 73 5.85 5.66 11.43
N ASN A 74 6.22 6.87 10.97
CA ASN A 74 5.38 7.68 10.09
C ASN A 74 5.12 6.98 8.75
N ASP A 75 6.09 6.22 8.23
CA ASP A 75 5.90 5.47 6.98
C ASP A 75 4.83 4.40 7.15
N ILE A 76 4.82 3.71 8.30
CA ILE A 76 3.81 2.70 8.63
C ILE A 76 2.43 3.36 8.73
N ILE A 77 2.33 4.47 9.46
CA ILE A 77 1.07 5.21 9.65
C ILE A 77 0.53 5.69 8.29
N ALA A 78 1.37 6.29 7.46
CA ALA A 78 1.00 6.78 6.12
C ALA A 78 0.54 5.62 5.21
N SER A 79 1.25 4.50 5.23
CA SER A 79 0.93 3.30 4.43
C SER A 79 -0.42 2.71 4.83
N LEU A 80 -0.65 2.50 6.13
CA LEU A 80 -1.92 1.96 6.63
C LEU A 80 -3.09 2.91 6.38
N SER A 81 -2.88 4.22 6.55
CA SER A 81 -3.90 5.23 6.24
C SER A 81 -4.28 5.21 4.76
N TYR A 82 -3.29 5.06 3.88
CA TYR A 82 -3.51 4.93 2.43
C TYR A 82 -4.30 3.66 2.10
N ILE A 83 -3.87 2.53 2.63
CA ILE A 83 -4.53 1.22 2.43
C ILE A 83 -5.99 1.28 2.91
N GLN A 84 -6.24 1.83 4.09
CA GLN A 84 -7.59 1.98 4.64
C GLN A 84 -8.45 2.88 3.75
N LYS A 85 -7.92 4.04 3.33
CA LYS A 85 -8.63 4.99 2.47
C LYS A 85 -9.04 4.38 1.12
N HIS A 86 -8.19 3.51 0.58
CA HIS A 86 -8.39 2.88 -0.73
C HIS A 86 -8.96 1.45 -0.66
N ASN A 87 -9.21 0.94 0.55
CA ASN A 87 -9.69 -0.42 0.81
C ASN A 87 -8.87 -1.50 0.09
N LEU A 88 -7.54 -1.48 0.28
CA LEU A 88 -6.62 -2.40 -0.38
C LEU A 88 -6.34 -3.62 0.50
N ASP A 89 -6.27 -4.79 -0.13
CA ASP A 89 -5.73 -5.98 0.54
C ASP A 89 -4.25 -5.77 0.80
N PHE A 90 -3.79 -6.13 1.99
CA PHE A 90 -2.39 -5.98 2.35
C PHE A 90 -1.91 -7.10 3.27
N THR A 91 -0.59 -7.23 3.34
CA THR A 91 0.09 -8.03 4.36
C THR A 91 1.34 -7.34 4.89
N ILE A 92 1.80 -7.79 6.05
CA ILE A 92 3.05 -7.34 6.65
C ILE A 92 4.15 -8.37 6.36
N ALA A 93 5.31 -7.88 5.94
CA ALA A 93 6.51 -8.67 5.75
C ALA A 93 7.65 -8.08 6.59
N GLY A 94 7.89 -8.65 7.77
CA GLY A 94 9.18 -8.49 8.48
C GLY A 94 10.25 -9.37 7.82
N GLY A 95 10.82 -10.31 8.58
CA GLY A 95 11.87 -11.25 8.12
C GLY A 95 11.58 -12.17 6.94
N ARG A 96 10.42 -12.08 6.25
CA ARG A 96 10.06 -12.88 5.06
C ARG A 96 10.19 -14.42 5.19
N HIS A 97 10.31 -14.95 6.42
CA HIS A 97 10.54 -16.36 6.74
C HIS A 97 9.26 -17.18 6.97
N SER A 98 8.09 -16.64 6.62
CA SER A 98 6.83 -17.39 6.75
C SER A 98 6.83 -18.63 5.87
N TYR A 99 6.74 -19.81 6.49
CA TYR A 99 6.68 -21.09 5.78
C TYR A 99 5.41 -21.25 4.92
N TYR A 100 4.27 -20.73 5.38
CA TYR A 100 2.96 -20.87 4.71
C TYR A 100 2.52 -19.63 3.92
N GLY A 101 3.42 -18.68 3.67
CA GLY A 101 3.15 -17.53 2.81
C GLY A 101 2.38 -16.34 3.41
N ALA A 102 2.28 -16.21 4.74
CA ALA A 102 1.62 -15.07 5.39
C ALA A 102 2.16 -13.70 4.94
N SER A 103 3.46 -13.60 4.69
CA SER A 103 4.13 -12.35 4.30
C SER A 103 4.08 -12.08 2.79
N SER A 104 3.19 -12.71 2.03
CA SER A 104 3.03 -12.47 0.59
C SER A 104 1.56 -12.35 0.17
N CYS A 105 1.25 -11.36 -0.65
CA CYS A 105 -0.08 -11.10 -1.20
C CYS A 105 0.03 -10.49 -2.61
N GLU A 106 -1.09 -10.38 -3.31
CA GLU A 106 -1.17 -9.69 -4.61
C GLU A 106 -1.46 -8.18 -4.47
N GLY A 107 -1.92 -7.73 -3.30
CA GLY A 107 -2.23 -6.32 -3.02
C GLY A 107 -1.00 -5.50 -2.62
N VAL A 108 -0.93 -5.10 -1.35
CA VAL A 108 0.16 -4.28 -0.80
C VAL A 108 0.98 -5.04 0.25
N ILE A 109 2.30 -5.02 0.13
CA ILE A 109 3.20 -5.50 1.19
C ILE A 109 3.78 -4.29 1.92
N ILE A 110 3.80 -4.34 3.25
CA ILE A 110 4.48 -3.35 4.10
C ILE A 110 5.57 -4.06 4.92
N GLY A 111 6.78 -3.53 4.93
CA GLY A 111 7.89 -4.13 5.67
C GLY A 111 9.10 -3.20 5.81
N PRO A 112 10.11 -3.56 6.62
CA PRO A 112 11.41 -2.91 6.55
C PRO A 112 12.13 -3.28 5.24
N ASP A 113 13.10 -2.46 4.87
CA ASP A 113 14.11 -2.84 3.89
C ASP A 113 15.07 -3.86 4.52
N GLU A 114 15.29 -4.99 3.86
CA GLU A 114 16.10 -6.12 4.35
C GLU A 114 17.14 -6.53 3.33
#